data_AF-A4I752-F1
#
_entry.id   AF-A4I752-F1
#
_cell.length_a   1.000
_cell.length_b   1.000
_cell.length_c   1.000
_cell.angle_alpha   90.00
_cell.angle_beta   90.00
_cell.angle_gamma   90.00
#
_symmetry.space_group_name_H-M   'P 1'
#
loop_
_entity.id
_entity.type
_entity.pdbx_description
1 polymer ?
#
loop_
_entity_poly.entity_id
_entity_poly.type
_entity_poly.pdbx_seq_one_letter_code
_entity_poly.pdbx_strand_id
1 'polypeptide(L)'
;MTQLYLYRLVGFTTVVAGLIVFLTLYTVSTLRTKDSEATIVGVNSARYNVTDGWKALHFSKAAYCEVENLRHWSCGNTCSNATPDFHVFNIYENTSTGNVGYSGVDHDAERIVVAFRGTYNTVNWLQNLDFWLTPYPHPGCGKGCKIHRGFYSAYSSLRTQMIEDVLLLHARYPFYTLFITGHSLGGAMAMLAAVELTTWNMLEADVLGKDVQSRGAVSPPLHLAPVELYTFGEPRVGNGYFSNWSLSILTRKRSFRLTHARDPVPHVPPRTFSYVHMPREVWYPTDGEKYHLCRGTGFSEDPLCSNSVFGTRVSDHLIYLGICTRCECTVEEMEEIYSYELPPEMYNIIALDHAMDDPNFTYRRAL
;
A
#
# COMPACT_ATOMS: atom_id res chain seq x y z
N MET A 1 14.16 34.10 23.39
CA MET A 1 14.60 32.68 23.43
C MET A 1 13.68 31.80 24.28
N THR A 2 13.06 32.32 25.34
CA THR A 2 12.15 31.60 26.25
C THR A 2 10.81 31.16 25.64
N GLN A 3 10.25 31.93 24.70
CA GLN A 3 8.92 31.64 24.14
C GLN A 3 8.90 30.40 23.21
N LEU A 4 9.97 30.19 22.42
CA LEU A 4 10.09 29.04 21.52
C LEU A 4 10.22 27.70 22.26
N TYR A 5 10.89 27.70 23.42
CA TYR A 5 11.02 26.53 24.29
C TYR A 5 9.68 26.11 24.89
N LEU A 6 8.84 27.08 25.26
CA LEU A 6 7.52 26.81 25.83
C LEU A 6 6.60 26.12 24.80
N TYR A 7 6.59 26.58 23.55
CA TYR A 7 5.80 25.94 22.48
C TYR A 7 6.26 24.51 22.18
N ARG A 8 7.57 24.24 22.19
CA ARG A 8 8.11 22.88 21.99
C ARG A 8 7.73 21.93 23.13
N LEU A 9 7.78 22.40 24.38
CA LEU A 9 7.39 21.60 25.54
C LEU A 9 5.89 21.29 25.53
N VAL A 10 5.05 22.28 25.22
CA VAL A 10 3.58 22.10 25.14
C VAL A 10 3.24 21.09 24.05
N GLY A 11 3.82 21.20 22.85
CA GLY A 11 3.62 20.22 21.77
C GLY A 11 3.97 18.79 22.20
N PHE A 12 5.14 18.60 22.82
CA PHE A 12 5.57 17.27 23.31
C PHE A 12 4.63 16.73 24.39
N THR A 13 4.24 17.54 25.38
CA THR A 13 3.30 17.11 26.44
C THR A 13 1.92 16.76 25.91
N THR A 14 1.41 17.48 24.90
CA THR A 14 0.12 17.16 24.27
C THR A 14 0.17 15.86 23.48
N VAL A 15 1.27 15.55 22.81
CA VAL A 15 1.47 14.27 22.11
C VAL A 15 1.53 13.13 23.11
N VAL A 16 2.30 13.28 24.20
CA VAL A 16 2.40 12.25 25.26
C VAL A 16 1.06 12.03 25.97
N ALA A 17 0.33 13.10 26.31
CA ALA A 17 -1.01 12.97 26.90
C ALA A 17 -2.01 12.31 25.95
N GLY A 18 -1.95 12.66 24.65
CA GLY A 18 -2.72 12.00 23.60
C GLY A 18 -2.41 10.51 23.49
N LEU A 19 -1.12 10.13 23.56
CA LEU A 19 -0.67 8.74 23.57
C LEU A 19 -1.25 7.97 24.76
N ILE A 20 -1.21 8.52 25.98
CA ILE A 20 -1.76 7.86 27.17
C ILE A 20 -3.26 7.60 27.02
N VAL A 21 -4.04 8.60 26.58
CA VAL A 21 -5.49 8.44 26.40
C VAL A 21 -5.79 7.41 25.30
N PHE A 22 -5.06 7.43 24.18
CA PHE A 22 -5.26 6.47 23.09
C PHE A 22 -4.94 5.02 23.53
N LEU A 23 -3.89 4.84 24.34
CA LEU A 23 -3.51 3.54 24.90
C LEU A 23 -4.60 2.97 25.84
N THR A 24 -5.22 3.82 26.67
CA THR A 24 -6.34 3.38 27.53
C THR A 24 -7.56 2.94 26.72
N LEU A 25 -7.89 3.61 25.62
CA LEU A 25 -9.01 3.22 24.77
C LEU A 25 -8.71 1.96 23.96
N TYR A 26 -7.47 1.78 23.50
CA TYR A 26 -7.05 0.60 22.75
C TYR A 26 -7.14 -0.68 23.59
N THR A 27 -6.66 -0.64 24.85
CA THR A 27 -6.73 -1.78 25.78
C THR A 27 -8.18 -2.18 26.13
N VAL A 28 -9.10 -1.22 26.25
CA VAL A 28 -10.53 -1.52 26.46
C VAL A 28 -11.17 -2.14 25.21
N SER A 29 -10.76 -1.71 24.01
CA SER A 29 -11.29 -2.26 22.76
C SER A 29 -10.84 -3.70 22.50
N THR A 30 -9.58 -4.05 22.78
CA THR A 30 -9.04 -5.40 22.53
C THR A 30 -9.58 -6.45 23.49
N LEU A 31 -9.91 -6.07 24.74
CA LEU A 31 -10.62 -6.96 25.68
C LEU A 31 -12.01 -7.36 25.18
N ARG A 32 -12.66 -6.52 24.35
CA ARG A 32 -14.00 -6.76 23.84
C ARG A 32 -14.05 -7.62 22.58
N THR A 33 -12.94 -7.78 21.87
CA THR A 33 -12.88 -8.50 20.58
C THR A 33 -12.32 -9.92 20.70
N LYS A 34 -12.18 -10.47 21.92
CA LYS A 34 -11.65 -11.83 22.12
C LYS A 34 -12.61 -12.97 21.76
N ASP A 35 -13.83 -12.66 21.33
CA ASP A 35 -14.81 -13.65 20.86
C ASP A 35 -15.13 -13.44 19.38
N SER A 36 -14.24 -13.86 18.48
CA SER A 36 -14.57 -14.35 17.12
C SER A 36 -13.30 -14.56 16.28
N GLU A 37 -12.47 -15.55 16.62
CA GLU A 37 -11.50 -16.10 15.66
C GLU A 37 -12.23 -17.04 14.70
N ALA A 38 -12.77 -16.49 13.61
CA ALA A 38 -13.15 -17.29 12.46
C ALA A 38 -11.90 -17.55 11.62
N THR A 39 -11.19 -18.64 11.92
CA THR A 39 -10.09 -19.14 11.09
C THR A 39 -10.67 -19.57 9.74
N ILE A 40 -10.49 -18.76 8.69
CA ILE A 40 -10.85 -19.14 7.32
C ILE A 40 -9.85 -20.21 6.84
N VAL A 41 -10.18 -21.47 7.12
CA VAL A 41 -9.50 -22.66 6.60
C VAL A 41 -10.03 -22.93 5.18
N GLY A 42 -9.16 -22.93 4.17
CA GLY A 42 -9.43 -23.67 2.92
C GLY A 42 -9.55 -22.89 1.59
N VAL A 43 -9.07 -21.65 1.47
CA VAL A 43 -8.91 -21.04 0.12
C VAL A 43 -7.54 -21.47 -0.43
N ASN A 44 -7.51 -22.12 -1.60
CA ASN A 44 -6.30 -22.27 -2.41
C ASN A 44 -5.65 -20.90 -2.56
N SER A 45 -4.68 -20.57 -1.71
CA SER A 45 -4.01 -19.27 -1.78
C SER A 45 -3.23 -19.26 -3.09
N ALA A 46 -3.57 -18.32 -3.97
CA ALA A 46 -2.81 -18.12 -5.19
C ALA A 46 -1.33 -17.96 -4.81
N ARG A 47 -0.44 -18.76 -5.41
CA ARG A 47 0.99 -18.74 -5.08
C ARG A 47 1.64 -17.48 -5.65
N TYR A 48 2.57 -16.92 -4.88
CA TYR A 48 3.41 -15.82 -5.32
C TYR A 48 4.25 -16.24 -6.53
N ASN A 49 4.35 -15.36 -7.52
CA ASN A 49 5.14 -15.54 -8.72
C ASN A 49 6.21 -14.45 -8.78
N VAL A 50 7.48 -14.86 -8.74
CA VAL A 50 8.64 -13.95 -8.77
C VAL A 50 8.66 -13.12 -10.05
N THR A 51 8.26 -13.68 -11.19
CA THR A 51 8.22 -12.96 -12.48
C THR A 51 7.20 -11.83 -12.45
N ASP A 52 6.02 -12.07 -11.86
CA ASP A 52 5.00 -11.04 -11.71
C ASP A 52 5.45 -9.96 -10.72
N GLY A 53 6.11 -10.33 -9.62
CA GLY A 53 6.74 -9.38 -8.70
C GLY A 53 7.80 -8.51 -9.40
N TRP A 54 8.63 -9.10 -10.25
CA TRP A 54 9.65 -8.37 -11.02
C TRP A 54 9.04 -7.41 -12.05
N LYS A 55 7.98 -7.82 -12.76
CA LYS A 55 7.23 -6.94 -13.68
C LYS A 55 6.53 -5.81 -12.92
N ALA A 56 5.85 -6.11 -11.81
CA ALA A 56 5.20 -5.12 -10.96
C ALA A 56 6.17 -4.06 -10.44
N LEU A 57 7.40 -4.46 -10.08
CA LEU A 57 8.42 -3.51 -9.67
C LEU A 57 8.77 -2.54 -10.80
N HIS A 58 8.93 -3.03 -12.03
CA HIS A 58 9.25 -2.18 -13.17
C HIS A 58 8.10 -1.27 -13.59
N PHE A 59 6.84 -1.72 -13.53
CA PHE A 59 5.68 -0.86 -13.69
C PHE A 59 5.63 0.23 -12.59
N SER A 60 5.91 -0.14 -11.34
CA SER A 60 6.02 0.84 -10.24
C SER A 60 7.15 1.85 -10.47
N LYS A 61 8.32 1.41 -10.95
CA LYS A 61 9.47 2.26 -11.32
C LYS A 61 9.14 3.22 -12.45
N ALA A 62 8.41 2.77 -13.47
CA ALA A 62 8.02 3.60 -14.61
C ALA A 62 7.20 4.82 -14.16
N ALA A 63 6.42 4.71 -13.07
CA ALA A 63 5.71 5.84 -12.50
C ALA A 63 6.63 6.93 -11.93
N TYR A 64 7.91 6.64 -11.64
CA TYR A 64 8.93 7.61 -11.21
C TYR A 64 9.69 8.24 -12.39
N CYS A 65 9.37 7.90 -13.63
CA CYS A 65 10.00 8.50 -14.80
C CYS A 65 9.35 9.82 -15.18
N GLU A 66 10.07 10.61 -15.97
CA GLU A 66 9.51 11.82 -16.58
C GLU A 66 8.26 11.49 -17.39
N VAL A 67 7.22 12.31 -17.25
CA VAL A 67 5.89 12.09 -17.85
C VAL A 67 5.98 11.89 -19.36
N GLU A 68 6.90 12.59 -20.02
CA GLU A 68 7.07 12.49 -21.47
C GLU A 68 7.66 11.15 -21.91
N ASN A 69 8.62 10.61 -21.15
CA ASN A 69 9.17 9.28 -21.40
C ASN A 69 8.15 8.20 -21.06
N LEU A 70 7.41 8.37 -19.96
CA LEU A 70 6.35 7.45 -19.57
C LEU A 70 5.26 7.38 -20.64
N ARG A 71 4.78 8.54 -21.14
CA ARG A 71 3.74 8.64 -22.18
C ARG A 71 4.09 7.86 -23.45
N HIS A 72 5.37 7.86 -23.83
CA HIS A 72 5.88 7.15 -25.01
C HIS A 72 6.46 5.77 -24.70
N TRP A 73 6.35 5.32 -23.44
CA TRP A 73 6.93 4.08 -22.94
C TRP A 73 8.43 3.93 -23.26
N SER A 74 9.17 5.04 -23.17
CA SER A 74 10.56 5.17 -23.61
C SER A 74 11.56 5.30 -22.45
N CYS A 75 11.21 4.86 -21.24
CA CYS A 75 12.05 4.96 -20.04
C CYS A 75 13.14 3.88 -19.96
N GLY A 76 13.76 3.53 -21.11
CA GLY A 76 14.86 2.59 -21.20
C GLY A 76 14.54 1.21 -20.59
N ASN A 77 15.49 0.70 -19.80
CA ASN A 77 15.37 -0.61 -19.16
C ASN A 77 14.18 -0.69 -18.20
N THR A 78 13.72 0.43 -17.65
CA THR A 78 12.55 0.42 -16.76
C THR A 78 11.28 0.02 -17.51
N CYS A 79 11.06 0.55 -18.71
CA CYS A 79 9.92 0.20 -19.56
C CYS A 79 10.08 -1.19 -20.19
N SER A 80 11.24 -1.49 -20.78
CA SER A 80 11.45 -2.75 -21.48
C SER A 80 11.44 -3.97 -20.55
N ASN A 81 11.89 -3.83 -19.31
CA ASN A 81 11.81 -4.90 -18.31
C ASN A 81 10.40 -5.06 -17.75
N ALA A 82 9.55 -4.04 -17.70
CA ALA A 82 8.15 -4.24 -17.32
C ALA A 82 7.44 -5.12 -18.37
N THR A 83 7.26 -4.56 -19.57
CA THR A 83 6.85 -5.25 -20.79
C THR A 83 7.20 -4.31 -21.96
N PRO A 84 7.99 -4.73 -22.97
CA PRO A 84 8.42 -3.84 -24.06
C PRO A 84 7.26 -3.21 -24.85
N ASP A 85 6.23 -3.99 -25.20
CA ASP A 85 5.09 -3.55 -26.01
C ASP A 85 3.90 -3.06 -25.17
N PHE A 86 4.16 -2.56 -23.95
CA PHE A 86 3.11 -2.01 -23.12
C PHE A 86 2.61 -0.68 -23.69
N HIS A 87 1.29 -0.53 -23.74
CA HIS A 87 0.65 0.67 -24.26
C HIS A 87 0.09 1.51 -23.11
N VAL A 88 0.72 2.65 -22.81
CA VAL A 88 0.17 3.63 -21.86
C VAL A 88 -1.13 4.19 -22.42
N PHE A 89 -2.20 4.13 -21.63
CA PHE A 89 -3.50 4.67 -21.97
C PHE A 89 -3.64 6.12 -21.50
N ASN A 90 -3.25 6.40 -20.25
CA ASN A 90 -3.29 7.72 -19.66
C ASN A 90 -2.32 7.85 -18.49
N ILE A 91 -2.00 9.08 -18.11
CA ILE A 91 -1.20 9.41 -16.91
C ILE A 91 -2.04 10.35 -16.04
N TYR A 92 -2.20 9.99 -14.77
CA TYR A 92 -2.92 10.76 -13.77
C TYR A 92 -1.95 11.65 -13.02
N GLU A 93 -2.24 12.94 -12.97
CA GLU A 93 -1.44 13.87 -12.20
C GLU A 93 -2.34 14.74 -11.33
N ASN A 94 -1.98 14.88 -10.05
CA ASN A 94 -2.45 15.97 -9.22
C ASN A 94 -1.28 16.89 -8.92
N THR A 95 -1.18 17.98 -9.69
CA THR A 95 -0.07 18.94 -9.59
C THR A 95 -0.02 19.68 -8.25
N SER A 96 -1.15 19.78 -7.53
CA SER A 96 -1.20 20.44 -6.22
C SER A 96 -0.58 19.59 -5.11
N THR A 97 -0.71 18.27 -5.18
CA THR A 97 -0.16 17.34 -4.18
C THR A 97 1.09 16.60 -4.68
N GLY A 98 1.41 16.69 -5.97
CA GLY A 98 2.50 15.95 -6.59
C GLY A 98 2.22 14.44 -6.70
N ASN A 99 0.98 14.00 -6.60
CA ASN A 99 0.64 12.58 -6.78
C ASN A 99 0.58 12.23 -8.27
N VAL A 100 1.14 11.08 -8.62
CA VAL A 100 1.15 10.57 -10.00
C VAL A 100 0.80 9.10 -10.03
N GLY A 101 0.04 8.70 -11.04
CA GLY A 101 -0.18 7.31 -11.42
C GLY A 101 -0.43 7.22 -12.92
N TYR A 102 -0.59 6.02 -13.44
CA TYR A 102 -0.94 5.82 -14.85
C TYR A 102 -1.69 4.52 -15.04
N SER A 103 -2.35 4.38 -16.19
CA SER A 103 -2.85 3.10 -16.66
C SER A 103 -2.36 2.78 -18.06
N GLY A 104 -2.47 1.50 -18.42
CA GLY A 104 -2.21 1.04 -19.76
C GLY A 104 -2.50 -0.44 -19.91
N VAL A 105 -2.11 -0.98 -21.06
CA VAL A 105 -2.45 -2.34 -21.47
C VAL A 105 -1.18 -3.13 -21.78
N ASP A 106 -1.03 -4.25 -21.08
CA ASP A 106 -0.04 -5.28 -21.36
C ASP A 106 -0.75 -6.39 -22.14
N HIS A 107 -0.60 -6.37 -23.47
CA HIS A 107 -1.22 -7.38 -24.34
C HIS A 107 -0.55 -8.76 -24.21
N ASP A 108 0.74 -8.81 -23.88
CA ASP A 108 1.49 -10.07 -23.74
C ASP A 108 0.98 -10.90 -22.55
N ALA A 109 0.64 -10.22 -21.46
CA ALA A 109 0.13 -10.85 -20.24
C ALA A 109 -1.40 -10.76 -20.10
N GLU A 110 -2.11 -10.18 -21.09
CA GLU A 110 -3.54 -9.91 -21.05
C GLU A 110 -3.97 -9.16 -19.78
N ARG A 111 -3.29 -8.04 -19.49
CA ARG A 111 -3.48 -7.23 -18.28
C ARG A 111 -3.79 -5.78 -18.60
N ILE A 112 -4.69 -5.20 -17.81
CA ILE A 112 -4.84 -3.76 -17.65
C ILE A 112 -4.02 -3.39 -16.43
N VAL A 113 -2.98 -2.58 -16.61
CA VAL A 113 -2.06 -2.20 -15.53
C VAL A 113 -2.48 -0.85 -14.97
N VAL A 114 -2.46 -0.73 -13.63
CA VAL A 114 -2.57 0.55 -12.93
C VAL A 114 -1.39 0.66 -11.98
N ALA A 115 -0.57 1.69 -12.13
CA ALA A 115 0.62 1.88 -11.31
C ALA A 115 0.65 3.27 -10.69
N PHE A 116 1.14 3.33 -9.45
CA PHE A 116 1.19 4.55 -8.67
C PHE A 116 2.62 4.88 -8.22
N ARG A 117 3.00 6.15 -8.39
CA ARG A 117 4.26 6.68 -7.88
C ARG A 117 4.15 6.93 -6.37
N GLY A 118 5.24 6.70 -5.65
CA GLY A 118 5.40 7.20 -4.28
C GLY A 118 5.99 8.61 -4.24
N THR A 119 6.54 8.98 -3.09
CA THR A 119 7.20 10.28 -2.91
C THR A 119 8.67 10.18 -3.34
N TYR A 120 9.15 11.14 -4.14
CA TYR A 120 10.58 11.17 -4.53
C TYR A 120 11.52 11.35 -3.33
N ASN A 121 11.19 12.25 -2.41
CA ASN A 121 11.98 12.49 -1.20
C ASN A 121 11.41 11.67 -0.03
N THR A 122 11.75 10.39 0.02
CA THR A 122 11.29 9.46 1.06
C THR A 122 11.69 9.91 2.47
N VAL A 123 12.89 10.45 2.66
CA VAL A 123 13.36 10.92 3.98
C VAL A 123 12.46 12.03 4.50
N ASN A 124 12.16 13.02 3.66
CA ASN A 124 11.25 14.12 4.02
C ASN A 124 9.81 13.63 4.23
N TRP A 125 9.35 12.67 3.41
CA TRP A 125 8.03 12.06 3.59
C TRP A 125 7.92 11.35 4.94
N LEU A 126 8.92 10.55 5.32
CA LEU A 126 8.98 9.89 6.63
C LEU A 126 8.97 10.91 7.76
N GLN A 127 9.76 11.98 7.65
CA GLN A 127 9.81 13.02 8.67
C GLN A 127 8.45 13.71 8.89
N ASN A 128 7.66 13.91 7.83
CA ASN A 128 6.39 14.64 7.87
C ASN A 128 5.15 13.74 8.02
N LEU A 129 5.34 12.41 8.13
CA LEU A 129 4.24 11.46 8.21
C LEU A 129 3.44 11.66 9.51
N ASP A 130 2.16 12.03 9.37
CA ASP A 130 1.19 11.94 10.47
C ASP A 130 0.60 10.52 10.57
N PHE A 131 -0.17 10.23 11.63
CA PHE A 131 -0.77 8.89 11.84
C PHE A 131 -2.30 8.94 11.93
N TRP A 132 -2.95 9.96 11.37
CA TRP A 132 -4.38 10.19 11.59
C TRP A 132 -5.25 9.20 10.82
N LEU A 133 -5.94 8.35 11.57
CA LEU A 133 -6.98 7.46 11.07
C LEU A 133 -8.31 8.21 10.84
N THR A 134 -8.90 8.05 9.66
CA THR A 134 -10.25 8.52 9.30
C THR A 134 -11.16 7.32 9.03
N PRO A 135 -12.49 7.39 9.26
CA PRO A 135 -13.41 6.33 8.86
C PRO A 135 -13.30 5.99 7.38
N TYR A 136 -13.27 4.70 7.05
CA TYR A 136 -13.31 4.25 5.66
C TYR A 136 -14.76 4.26 5.16
N PRO A 137 -15.09 4.96 4.05
CA PRO A 137 -16.48 5.21 3.69
C PRO A 137 -17.22 4.00 3.09
N HIS A 138 -16.55 2.90 2.76
CA HIS A 138 -17.19 1.76 2.12
C HIS A 138 -18.14 1.02 3.09
N PRO A 139 -19.45 0.94 2.79
CA PRO A 139 -20.44 0.39 3.72
C PRO A 139 -20.19 -1.08 4.06
N GLY A 140 -19.65 -1.85 3.12
CA GLY A 140 -19.32 -3.27 3.31
C GLY A 140 -18.19 -3.55 4.30
N CYS A 141 -17.37 -2.55 4.66
CA CYS A 141 -16.29 -2.72 5.64
C CYS A 141 -16.81 -2.64 7.08
N GLY A 142 -17.88 -1.87 7.30
CA GLY A 142 -18.46 -1.62 8.61
C GLY A 142 -17.81 -0.44 9.36
N LYS A 143 -18.47 -0.02 10.46
CA LYS A 143 -18.17 1.23 11.18
C LYS A 143 -16.79 1.26 11.87
N GLY A 144 -16.18 0.09 12.10
CA GLY A 144 -14.87 -0.02 12.74
C GLY A 144 -13.70 0.25 11.79
N CYS A 145 -13.93 0.20 10.47
CA CYS A 145 -12.87 0.38 9.48
C CYS A 145 -12.37 1.82 9.46
N LYS A 146 -11.06 1.96 9.63
CA LYS A 146 -10.37 3.24 9.51
C LYS A 146 -9.12 3.07 8.67
N ILE A 147 -8.79 4.12 7.93
CA ILE A 147 -7.62 4.19 7.07
C ILE A 147 -6.87 5.50 7.29
N HIS A 148 -5.61 5.54 6.89
CA HIS A 148 -4.78 6.73 6.97
C HIS A 148 -5.39 7.87 6.13
N ARG A 149 -5.64 9.03 6.74
CA ARG A 149 -6.24 10.20 6.07
C ARG A 149 -5.40 10.67 4.89
N GLY A 150 -4.09 10.83 5.08
CA GLY A 150 -3.14 11.25 4.03
C GLY A 150 -3.14 10.31 2.83
N PHE A 151 -2.94 9.00 3.03
CA PHE A 151 -2.95 8.02 1.94
C PHE A 151 -4.30 7.98 1.21
N TYR A 152 -5.41 8.06 1.94
CA TYR A 152 -6.73 8.13 1.32
C TYR A 152 -6.91 9.39 0.49
N SER A 153 -6.42 10.54 0.98
CA SER A 153 -6.49 11.81 0.25
C SER A 153 -5.63 11.76 -1.02
N ALA A 154 -4.44 11.16 -0.93
CA ALA A 154 -3.55 10.97 -2.09
C ALA A 154 -4.19 10.08 -3.15
N TYR A 155 -4.74 8.92 -2.75
CA TYR A 155 -5.51 8.06 -3.64
C TYR A 155 -6.72 8.79 -4.26
N SER A 156 -7.52 9.45 -3.42
CA SER A 156 -8.72 10.18 -3.86
C SER A 156 -8.40 11.27 -4.89
N SER A 157 -7.21 11.87 -4.82
CA SER A 157 -6.76 12.91 -5.75
C SER A 157 -6.56 12.42 -7.19
N LEU A 158 -6.35 11.11 -7.38
CA LEU A 158 -6.17 10.45 -8.68
C LEU A 158 -7.36 9.54 -9.05
N ARG A 159 -8.22 9.23 -8.08
CA ARG A 159 -9.28 8.21 -8.16
C ARG A 159 -10.18 8.35 -9.37
N THR A 160 -10.69 9.56 -9.67
CA THR A 160 -11.65 9.73 -10.77
C THR A 160 -11.04 9.35 -12.12
N GLN A 161 -9.84 9.87 -12.41
CA GLN A 161 -9.12 9.56 -13.66
C GLN A 161 -8.84 8.05 -13.75
N MET A 162 -8.40 7.43 -12.64
CA MET A 162 -8.15 6.00 -12.58
C MET A 162 -9.40 5.14 -12.82
N ILE A 163 -10.54 5.49 -12.21
CA ILE A 163 -11.78 4.73 -12.41
C ILE A 163 -12.24 4.86 -13.87
N GLU A 164 -12.25 6.07 -14.44
CA GLU A 164 -12.68 6.30 -15.83
C GLU A 164 -11.86 5.45 -16.82
N ASP A 165 -10.54 5.46 -16.67
CA ASP A 165 -9.63 4.64 -17.47
C ASP A 165 -9.89 3.14 -17.32
N VAL A 166 -9.98 2.64 -16.08
CA VAL A 166 -10.20 1.21 -15.83
C VAL A 166 -11.53 0.76 -16.42
N LEU A 167 -12.58 1.58 -16.35
CA LEU A 167 -13.88 1.27 -16.96
C LEU A 167 -13.79 1.21 -18.48
N LEU A 168 -13.14 2.18 -19.12
CA LEU A 168 -12.96 2.21 -20.58
C LEU A 168 -12.11 1.03 -21.07
N LEU A 169 -11.00 0.75 -20.38
CA LEU A 169 -10.12 -0.36 -20.71
C LEU A 169 -10.79 -1.71 -20.47
N HIS A 170 -11.54 -1.88 -19.37
CA HIS A 170 -12.29 -3.10 -19.10
C HIS A 170 -13.40 -3.34 -20.12
N ALA A 171 -14.11 -2.29 -20.55
CA ALA A 171 -15.11 -2.41 -21.62
C ALA A 171 -14.48 -2.86 -22.95
N ARG A 172 -13.25 -2.40 -23.24
CA ARG A 172 -12.51 -2.78 -24.45
C ARG A 172 -11.87 -4.17 -24.37
N TYR A 173 -11.41 -4.57 -23.18
CA TYR A 173 -10.70 -5.81 -22.91
C TYR A 173 -11.32 -6.55 -21.71
N PRO A 174 -12.55 -7.07 -21.85
CA PRO A 174 -13.33 -7.59 -20.71
C PRO A 174 -12.73 -8.82 -20.03
N PHE A 175 -11.82 -9.52 -20.71
CA PHE A 175 -11.15 -10.72 -20.19
C PHE A 175 -9.76 -10.43 -19.60
N TYR A 176 -9.26 -9.20 -19.69
CA TYR A 176 -7.94 -8.85 -19.17
C TYR A 176 -7.98 -8.69 -17.65
N THR A 177 -6.92 -9.14 -16.99
CA THR A 177 -6.78 -9.04 -15.53
C THR A 177 -6.35 -7.62 -15.13
N LEU A 178 -6.92 -7.06 -14.06
CA LEU A 178 -6.45 -5.79 -13.48
C LEU A 178 -5.18 -6.05 -12.66
N PHE A 179 -4.05 -5.51 -13.09
CA PHE A 179 -2.75 -5.67 -12.46
C PHE A 179 -2.31 -4.34 -11.82
N ILE A 180 -2.44 -4.27 -10.50
CA ILE A 180 -2.28 -3.02 -9.76
C ILE A 180 -0.98 -3.04 -8.97
N THR A 181 -0.21 -1.96 -9.03
CA THR A 181 1.08 -1.89 -8.35
C THR A 181 1.45 -0.50 -7.88
N GLY A 182 2.38 -0.43 -6.93
CA GLY A 182 2.96 0.81 -6.47
C GLY A 182 4.05 0.59 -5.43
N HIS A 183 4.96 1.56 -5.34
CA HIS A 183 6.05 1.57 -4.37
C HIS A 183 5.85 2.70 -3.34
N SER A 184 6.19 2.45 -2.07
CA SER A 184 6.11 3.44 -0.99
C SER A 184 4.68 3.95 -0.79
N LEU A 185 4.46 5.26 -0.74
CA LEU A 185 3.13 5.88 -0.80
C LEU A 185 2.28 5.38 -1.98
N GLY A 186 2.91 5.08 -3.12
CA GLY A 186 2.24 4.48 -4.28
C GLY A 186 1.69 3.09 -3.98
N GLY A 187 2.35 2.31 -3.13
CA GLY A 187 1.83 1.03 -2.64
C GLY A 187 0.56 1.20 -1.83
N ALA A 188 0.49 2.22 -0.97
CA ALA A 188 -0.72 2.51 -0.21
C ALA A 188 -1.90 2.91 -1.12
N MET A 189 -1.63 3.69 -2.17
CA MET A 189 -2.63 4.04 -3.18
C MET A 189 -3.05 2.82 -4.02
N ALA A 190 -2.11 1.95 -4.39
CA ALA A 190 -2.37 0.70 -5.10
C ALA A 190 -3.26 -0.26 -4.29
N MET A 191 -3.02 -0.38 -2.98
CA MET A 191 -3.86 -1.17 -2.08
C MET A 191 -5.29 -0.61 -2.01
N LEU A 192 -5.45 0.71 -1.86
CA LEU A 192 -6.77 1.35 -1.87
C LEU A 192 -7.50 1.18 -3.21
N ALA A 193 -6.78 1.33 -4.33
CA ALA A 193 -7.30 1.08 -5.67
C ALA A 193 -7.78 -0.37 -5.84
N ALA A 194 -6.98 -1.35 -5.39
CA ALA A 194 -7.34 -2.76 -5.49
C ALA A 194 -8.58 -3.11 -4.67
N VAL A 195 -8.67 -2.58 -3.45
CA VAL A 195 -9.86 -2.72 -2.60
C VAL A 195 -11.09 -2.14 -3.29
N GLU A 196 -10.99 -0.93 -3.82
CA GLU A 196 -12.10 -0.26 -4.48
C GLU A 196 -12.54 -0.98 -5.76
N LEU A 197 -11.61 -1.34 -6.64
CA LEU A 197 -11.91 -2.02 -7.90
C LEU A 197 -12.45 -3.45 -7.68
N THR A 198 -12.01 -4.14 -6.63
CA THR A 198 -12.55 -5.46 -6.26
C THR A 198 -13.98 -5.37 -5.71
N THR A 199 -14.35 -4.25 -5.11
CA THR A 199 -15.68 -4.01 -4.52
C THR A 199 -16.58 -3.14 -5.40
N TRP A 200 -16.10 -2.82 -6.61
CA TRP A 200 -16.83 -2.01 -7.57
C TRP A 200 -18.03 -2.76 -8.12
N ASN A 201 -19.22 -2.25 -7.81
CA ASN A 201 -20.49 -2.76 -8.34
C ASN A 201 -21.02 -1.78 -9.39
N MET A 202 -21.03 -2.18 -10.67
CA MET A 202 -21.75 -1.43 -11.70
C MET A 202 -23.20 -1.86 -11.75
N LEU A 203 -24.13 -0.90 -11.84
CA LEU A 203 -25.48 -1.21 -12.29
C LEU A 203 -25.42 -1.49 -13.79
N GLU A 204 -26.07 -2.56 -14.26
CA GLU A 204 -26.09 -2.93 -15.69
C GLU A 204 -26.54 -1.77 -16.61
N ALA A 205 -27.47 -0.94 -16.12
CA ALA A 205 -27.98 0.23 -16.82
C ALA A 205 -26.92 1.33 -17.07
N ASP A 206 -25.89 1.41 -16.22
CA ASP A 206 -24.79 2.37 -16.38
C ASP A 206 -23.84 1.93 -17.51
N VAL A 207 -23.78 0.62 -17.80
CA VAL A 207 -22.84 0.02 -18.78
C VAL A 207 -23.47 -0.09 -20.16
N LEU A 208 -24.72 -0.55 -20.26
CA LEU A 208 -25.39 -0.81 -21.54
C LEU A 208 -26.14 0.42 -22.10
N GLY A 209 -26.18 1.53 -21.36
CA GLY A 209 -26.97 2.70 -21.70
C GLY A 209 -28.47 2.51 -21.40
N LYS A 210 -29.16 3.63 -21.14
CA LYS A 210 -30.59 3.65 -20.76
C LYS A 210 -31.53 3.05 -21.82
N ASP A 211 -31.05 2.85 -23.04
CA ASP A 211 -31.84 2.36 -24.18
C ASP A 211 -31.95 0.82 -24.22
N VAL A 212 -31.18 0.09 -23.40
CA VAL A 212 -31.40 -1.34 -23.21
C VAL A 212 -32.51 -1.54 -22.18
N GLN A 213 -33.72 -1.86 -22.65
CA GLN A 213 -34.83 -2.28 -21.78
C GLN A 213 -34.38 -3.49 -20.95
N SER A 214 -34.07 -3.27 -19.67
CA SER A 214 -33.83 -4.34 -18.70
C SER A 214 -35.01 -5.31 -18.76
N ARG A 215 -34.74 -6.55 -19.18
CA ARG A 215 -35.74 -7.61 -19.23
C ARG A 215 -36.13 -8.05 -17.83
N GLY A 216 -36.94 -7.25 -17.11
CA GLY A 216 -37.74 -7.65 -15.94
C GLY A 216 -37.05 -8.32 -14.74
N ALA A 217 -35.76 -8.62 -14.81
CA ALA A 217 -34.95 -9.22 -13.77
C ALA A 217 -33.85 -8.22 -13.42
N VAL A 218 -33.64 -7.97 -12.14
CA VAL A 218 -32.47 -7.25 -11.65
C VAL A 218 -31.26 -8.09 -12.06
N SER A 219 -30.57 -7.71 -13.14
CA SER A 219 -29.31 -8.37 -13.48
C SER A 219 -28.33 -8.14 -12.34
N PRO A 220 -27.57 -9.17 -11.94
CA PRO A 220 -26.56 -9.02 -10.91
C PRO A 220 -25.56 -7.92 -11.32
N PRO A 221 -24.99 -7.17 -10.36
CA PRO A 221 -23.98 -6.17 -10.68
C PRO A 221 -22.83 -6.82 -11.46
N LEU A 222 -22.44 -6.16 -12.56
CA LEU A 222 -21.28 -6.59 -13.32
C LEU A 222 -20.05 -6.30 -12.46
N HIS A 223 -19.28 -7.34 -12.19
CA HIS A 223 -18.02 -7.22 -11.48
C HIS A 223 -16.93 -6.87 -12.48
N LEU A 224 -16.00 -6.00 -12.08
CA LEU A 224 -14.77 -5.80 -12.82
C LEU A 224 -13.96 -7.09 -12.93
N ALA A 225 -12.97 -7.08 -13.83
CA ALA A 225 -12.04 -8.17 -14.01
C ALA A 225 -11.30 -8.56 -12.71
N PRO A 226 -10.73 -9.78 -12.63
CA PRO A 226 -9.92 -10.20 -11.49
C PRO A 226 -8.81 -9.18 -11.20
N VAL A 227 -8.65 -8.82 -9.93
CA VAL A 227 -7.59 -7.91 -9.46
C VAL A 227 -6.40 -8.70 -8.94
N GLU A 228 -5.19 -8.40 -9.44
CA GLU A 228 -3.91 -8.78 -8.88
C GLU A 228 -3.23 -7.54 -8.31
N LEU A 229 -2.60 -7.64 -7.13
CA LEU A 229 -1.98 -6.53 -6.42
C LEU A 229 -0.55 -6.90 -6.01
N TYR A 230 0.40 -6.05 -6.35
CA TYR A 230 1.80 -6.16 -5.92
C TYR A 230 2.28 -4.80 -5.43
N THR A 231 2.56 -4.69 -4.14
CA THR A 231 3.08 -3.44 -3.54
C THR A 231 4.49 -3.65 -3.03
N PHE A 232 5.29 -2.57 -2.98
CA PHE A 232 6.69 -2.60 -2.55
C PHE A 232 6.90 -1.52 -1.50
N GLY A 233 7.45 -1.87 -0.34
CA GLY A 233 7.69 -0.89 0.74
C GLY A 233 6.41 -0.16 1.16
N GLU A 234 5.27 -0.83 1.09
CA GLU A 234 3.96 -0.24 1.39
C GLU A 234 3.84 0.06 2.90
N PRO A 235 3.52 1.31 3.30
CA PRO A 235 3.22 1.63 4.70
C PRO A 235 1.85 1.08 5.12
N ARG A 236 1.60 0.97 6.43
CA ARG A 236 0.33 0.43 6.94
C ARG A 236 -0.84 1.33 6.54
N VAL A 237 -1.78 0.82 5.76
CA VAL A 237 -2.86 1.64 5.18
C VAL A 237 -3.99 1.93 6.16
N GLY A 238 -4.30 1.01 7.06
CA GLY A 238 -5.44 1.15 7.96
C GLY A 238 -5.36 0.27 9.19
N ASN A 239 -6.46 0.22 9.94
CA ASN A 239 -6.53 -0.55 11.17
C ASN A 239 -6.86 -2.03 10.93
N GLY A 240 -6.84 -2.84 11.99
CA GLY A 240 -7.15 -4.28 11.91
C GLY A 240 -8.53 -4.59 11.31
N TYR A 241 -9.55 -3.74 11.52
CA TYR A 241 -10.85 -3.93 10.86
C TYR A 241 -10.76 -3.76 9.34
N PHE A 242 -10.06 -2.72 8.87
CA PHE A 242 -9.81 -2.51 7.45
C PHE A 242 -8.93 -3.62 6.86
N SER A 243 -7.85 -4.02 7.55
CA SER A 243 -6.97 -5.11 7.11
C SER A 243 -7.71 -6.44 6.98
N ASN A 244 -8.47 -6.83 8.01
CA ASN A 244 -9.26 -8.07 7.99
C ASN A 244 -10.34 -8.06 6.91
N TRP A 245 -11.04 -6.93 6.71
CA TRP A 245 -12.01 -6.82 5.63
C TRP A 245 -11.35 -6.87 4.25
N SER A 246 -10.26 -6.12 4.06
CA SER A 246 -9.48 -6.14 2.81
C SER A 246 -8.95 -7.53 2.49
N LEU A 247 -8.53 -8.27 3.51
CA LEU A 247 -8.18 -9.68 3.39
C LEU A 247 -9.36 -10.49 2.86
N SER A 248 -10.56 -10.34 3.43
CA SER A 248 -11.74 -11.10 3.01
C SER A 248 -12.09 -10.94 1.52
N ILE A 249 -11.82 -9.76 0.94
CA ILE A 249 -12.11 -9.45 -0.46
C ILE A 249 -10.94 -9.75 -1.41
N LEU A 250 -9.68 -9.55 -0.98
CA LEU A 250 -8.48 -9.73 -1.81
C LEU A 250 -7.88 -11.15 -1.73
N THR A 251 -8.13 -11.94 -0.68
CA THR A 251 -7.50 -13.27 -0.49
C THR A 251 -7.83 -14.27 -1.60
N ARG A 252 -9.00 -14.12 -2.25
CA ARG A 252 -9.38 -14.97 -3.38
C ARG A 252 -8.52 -14.71 -4.63
N LYS A 253 -7.58 -13.74 -4.57
CA LYS A 253 -6.77 -13.25 -5.68
C LYS A 253 -5.26 -13.23 -5.33
N ARG A 254 -4.41 -12.92 -6.32
CA ARG A 254 -2.96 -12.69 -6.13
C ARG A 254 -2.74 -11.28 -5.59
N SER A 255 -2.72 -11.13 -4.27
CA SER A 255 -2.36 -9.87 -3.60
C SER A 255 -1.17 -10.12 -2.70
N PHE A 256 -0.07 -9.43 -2.94
CA PHE A 256 1.19 -9.59 -2.22
C PHE A 256 1.80 -8.23 -1.89
N ARG A 257 2.36 -8.15 -0.69
CA ARG A 257 3.10 -6.97 -0.24
C ARG A 257 4.55 -7.34 -0.08
N LEU A 258 5.41 -6.79 -0.90
CA LEU A 258 6.84 -7.07 -0.85
C LEU A 258 7.49 -6.11 0.14
N THR A 259 8.27 -6.68 1.04
CA THR A 259 9.11 -5.97 2.01
C THR A 259 10.55 -6.43 1.83
N HIS A 260 11.51 -5.53 2.08
CA HIS A 260 12.92 -5.82 1.84
C HIS A 260 13.78 -5.46 3.06
N ALA A 261 14.69 -6.37 3.42
CA ALA A 261 15.72 -6.19 4.42
C ALA A 261 15.22 -5.42 5.65
N ARG A 262 15.77 -4.23 5.93
CA ARG A 262 15.40 -3.36 7.06
C ARG A 262 14.74 -2.07 6.59
N ASP A 263 13.91 -2.15 5.55
CA ASP A 263 13.09 -1.03 5.06
C ASP A 263 12.22 -0.47 6.20
N PRO A 264 12.35 0.83 6.57
CA PRO A 264 11.56 1.45 7.63
C PRO A 264 10.09 1.68 7.26
N VAL A 265 9.74 1.81 5.97
CA VAL A 265 8.42 2.28 5.53
C VAL A 265 7.30 1.29 5.85
N PRO A 266 7.46 -0.04 5.68
CA PRO A 266 6.49 -1.02 6.16
C PRO A 266 6.23 -0.91 7.67
N HIS A 267 7.16 -0.38 8.47
CA HIS A 267 6.95 -0.27 9.92
C HIS A 267 6.22 1.01 10.34
N VAL A 268 5.72 1.80 9.40
CA VAL A 268 4.96 3.01 9.66
C VAL A 268 3.63 3.06 8.90
N PRO A 269 2.59 3.73 9.44
CA PRO A 269 2.45 4.17 10.83
C PRO A 269 2.58 3.02 11.84
N PRO A 270 2.99 3.30 13.09
CA PRO A 270 3.21 2.25 14.10
C PRO A 270 1.90 1.57 14.55
N ARG A 271 1.98 0.30 14.95
CA ARG A 271 0.86 -0.53 15.41
C ARG A 271 0.22 -0.03 16.71
N THR A 272 0.97 0.74 17.52
CA THR A 272 0.43 1.45 18.68
C THR A 272 -0.71 2.42 18.32
N PHE A 273 -0.76 2.89 17.08
CA PHE A 273 -1.84 3.71 16.55
C PHE A 273 -2.95 2.87 15.86
N SER A 274 -3.04 1.58 16.20
CA SER A 274 -4.01 0.61 15.68
C SER A 274 -3.82 0.19 14.23
N TYR A 275 -2.77 0.65 13.56
CA TYR A 275 -2.45 0.25 12.19
C TYR A 275 -1.98 -1.20 12.14
N VAL A 276 -2.43 -1.94 11.13
CA VAL A 276 -1.98 -3.30 10.85
C VAL A 276 -1.96 -3.48 9.33
N HIS A 277 -0.92 -4.09 8.80
CA HIS A 277 -0.87 -4.46 7.40
C HIS A 277 -1.96 -5.46 7.00
N MET A 278 -2.38 -5.39 5.74
CA MET A 278 -3.03 -6.55 5.12
C MET A 278 -2.00 -7.69 5.05
N PRO A 279 -2.34 -8.92 5.47
CA PRO A 279 -1.36 -10.01 5.42
C PRO A 279 -1.08 -10.44 3.98
N ARG A 280 -0.24 -11.47 3.79
CA ARG A 280 0.44 -11.83 2.51
C ARG A 280 1.65 -10.97 2.18
N GLU A 281 2.44 -10.71 3.22
CA GLU A 281 3.78 -10.23 3.04
C GLU A 281 4.67 -11.31 2.38
N VAL A 282 5.49 -10.87 1.42
CA VAL A 282 6.60 -11.61 0.84
C VAL A 282 7.87 -10.85 1.19
N TRP A 283 8.57 -11.32 2.22
CA TRP A 283 9.75 -10.63 2.72
C TRP A 283 11.01 -11.19 2.09
N TYR A 284 11.85 -10.29 1.56
CA TYR A 284 13.19 -10.59 1.05
C TYR A 284 14.23 -10.08 2.04
N PRO A 285 14.85 -10.94 2.87
CA PRO A 285 15.87 -10.51 3.84
C PRO A 285 17.09 -9.87 3.19
N THR A 286 17.47 -10.40 2.02
CA THR A 286 18.58 -9.94 1.18
C THR A 286 18.18 -10.11 -0.29
N ASP A 287 18.72 -9.28 -1.17
CA ASP A 287 18.54 -9.42 -2.61
C ASP A 287 19.21 -10.71 -3.14
N GLY A 288 18.57 -11.34 -4.14
CA GLY A 288 19.07 -12.57 -4.75
C GLY A 288 18.96 -13.84 -3.89
N GLU A 289 18.53 -13.71 -2.63
CA GLU A 289 18.33 -14.84 -1.71
C GLU A 289 16.87 -15.35 -1.69
N LYS A 290 16.59 -16.34 -0.84
CA LYS A 290 15.24 -16.90 -0.66
C LYS A 290 14.34 -15.87 0.02
N TYR A 291 13.13 -15.70 -0.52
CA TYR A 291 12.07 -14.95 0.15
C TYR A 291 11.32 -15.82 1.17
N HIS A 292 10.68 -15.16 2.13
CA HIS A 292 9.76 -15.76 3.08
C HIS A 292 8.32 -15.34 2.75
N LEU A 293 7.42 -16.32 2.69
CA LEU A 293 5.98 -16.05 2.65
C LEU A 293 5.45 -15.99 4.09
N CYS A 294 5.05 -14.80 4.51
CA CYS A 294 4.76 -14.49 5.90
C CYS A 294 3.31 -14.81 6.29
N ARG A 295 3.11 -15.20 7.55
CA ARG A 295 1.84 -15.67 8.12
C ARG A 295 1.25 -14.66 9.11
N GLY A 296 0.79 -13.53 8.58
CA GLY A 296 -0.02 -12.57 9.33
C GLY A 296 -1.52 -12.93 9.36
N THR A 297 -2.26 -12.21 10.19
CA THR A 297 -3.74 -12.19 10.22
C THR A 297 -4.25 -10.78 9.89
N GLY A 298 -5.57 -10.60 9.83
CA GLY A 298 -6.16 -9.26 9.68
C GLY A 298 -5.90 -8.33 10.87
N PHE A 299 -5.38 -8.84 12.00
CA PHE A 299 -5.15 -8.07 13.23
C PHE A 299 -3.71 -8.16 13.76
N SER A 300 -2.85 -8.95 13.12
CA SER A 300 -1.47 -9.15 13.54
C SER A 300 -0.56 -9.41 12.35
N GLU A 301 0.67 -8.90 12.42
CA GLU A 301 1.72 -9.15 11.43
C GLU A 301 2.58 -10.35 11.87
N ASP A 302 3.32 -10.97 10.95
CA ASP A 302 4.18 -12.10 11.27
C ASP A 302 5.48 -11.61 11.93
N PRO A 303 5.76 -11.95 13.21
CA PRO A 303 6.95 -11.48 13.91
C PRO A 303 8.25 -12.11 13.38
N LEU A 304 8.19 -13.11 12.49
CA LEU A 304 9.35 -13.79 11.92
C LEU A 304 9.77 -13.25 10.54
N CYS A 305 9.04 -12.29 9.98
CA CYS A 305 9.36 -11.65 8.70
C CYS A 305 9.98 -10.26 8.87
N SER A 306 9.52 -9.21 8.18
CA SER A 306 10.10 -7.86 8.35
C SER A 306 10.04 -7.38 9.81
N ASN A 307 9.02 -7.79 10.57
CA ASN A 307 8.95 -7.48 12.01
C ASN A 307 10.02 -8.19 12.87
N SER A 308 10.73 -9.17 12.33
CA SER A 308 11.89 -9.80 13.01
C SER A 308 13.13 -8.90 13.03
N VAL A 309 13.14 -7.82 12.25
CA VAL A 309 14.27 -6.90 12.14
C VAL A 309 13.88 -5.49 12.55
N PHE A 310 14.89 -4.73 12.99
CA PHE A 310 14.71 -3.32 13.31
C PHE A 310 14.85 -2.46 12.04
N GLY A 311 13.71 -2.16 11.40
CA GLY A 311 13.61 -1.46 10.11
C GLY A 311 14.09 -0.01 10.17
N THR A 312 15.37 0.24 9.93
CA THR A 312 16.01 1.55 10.11
C THR A 312 16.80 2.04 8.90
N ARG A 313 16.87 1.25 7.82
CA ARG A 313 17.72 1.54 6.66
C ARG A 313 16.89 2.12 5.52
N VAL A 314 17.01 3.43 5.31
CA VAL A 314 16.29 4.12 4.24
C VAL A 314 16.70 3.60 2.85
N SER A 315 17.96 3.19 2.67
CA SER A 315 18.44 2.56 1.44
C SER A 315 17.65 1.31 1.05
N ASP A 316 17.27 0.50 2.03
CA ASP A 316 16.53 -0.76 1.82
C ASP A 316 15.09 -0.50 1.36
N HIS A 317 14.57 0.72 1.58
CA HIS A 317 13.32 1.16 0.98
C HIS A 317 13.46 1.47 -0.51
N LEU A 318 14.64 1.91 -0.94
CA LEU A 318 14.86 2.37 -2.31
C LEU A 318 15.38 1.28 -3.23
N ILE A 319 15.62 0.07 -2.71
CA ILE A 319 16.13 -1.08 -3.44
C ILE A 319 15.21 -2.27 -3.17
N TYR A 320 14.66 -2.85 -4.22
CA TYR A 320 13.82 -4.04 -4.14
C TYR A 320 14.25 -5.02 -5.22
N LEU A 321 14.42 -6.30 -4.89
CA LEU A 321 14.83 -7.35 -5.84
C LEU A 321 16.16 -7.03 -6.55
N GLY A 322 17.08 -6.35 -5.84
CA GLY A 322 18.37 -5.89 -6.37
C GLY A 322 18.27 -4.71 -7.33
N ILE A 323 17.12 -4.05 -7.42
CA ILE A 323 16.83 -2.99 -8.38
C ILE A 323 16.41 -1.72 -7.64
N CYS A 324 17.04 -0.62 -7.99
CA CYS A 324 16.69 0.70 -7.49
C CYS A 324 15.26 1.09 -7.91
N THR A 325 14.46 1.68 -7.02
CA THR A 325 13.03 1.95 -7.23
C THR A 325 12.72 3.26 -7.96
N ARG A 326 13.72 4.12 -8.22
CA ARG A 326 13.57 5.32 -9.08
C ARG A 326 13.44 4.90 -10.55
N CYS A 327 13.23 5.86 -11.47
CA CYS A 327 13.20 5.59 -12.90
C CYS A 327 14.50 4.91 -13.37
N GLU A 328 15.63 5.55 -13.10
CA GLU A 328 16.98 5.02 -13.25
C GLU A 328 17.79 5.52 -12.05
N CYS A 329 18.93 4.86 -11.76
CA CYS A 329 19.84 5.27 -10.68
C CYS A 329 21.27 5.22 -11.21
N THR A 330 21.94 6.37 -11.30
CA THR A 330 23.37 6.44 -11.63
C THR A 330 24.23 5.93 -10.46
N VAL A 331 25.53 5.79 -10.67
CA VAL A 331 26.46 5.41 -9.59
C VAL A 331 26.42 6.44 -8.45
N GLU A 332 26.40 7.73 -8.80
CA GLU A 332 26.31 8.84 -7.84
C GLU A 332 24.98 8.83 -7.08
N GLU A 333 23.86 8.54 -7.74
CA GLU A 333 22.56 8.42 -7.08
C GLU A 333 22.50 7.19 -6.16
N MET A 334 23.17 6.09 -6.53
CA MET A 334 23.28 4.93 -5.65
C MET A 334 24.10 5.27 -4.40
N GLU A 335 25.22 5.98 -4.53
CA GLU A 335 25.99 6.48 -3.38
C GLU A 335 25.14 7.41 -2.49
N GLU A 336 24.33 8.29 -3.08
CA GLU A 336 23.38 9.13 -2.35
C GLU A 336 22.35 8.28 -1.58
N ILE A 337 21.74 7.29 -2.24
CA ILE A 337 20.75 6.39 -1.63
C ILE A 337 21.33 5.66 -0.41
N TYR A 338 22.56 5.17 -0.51
CA TYR A 338 23.24 4.50 0.61
C TYR A 338 23.64 5.46 1.75
N SER A 339 23.70 6.77 1.49
CA SER A 339 23.98 7.79 2.50
C SER A 339 22.76 8.22 3.32
N TYR A 340 21.55 7.86 2.90
CA TYR A 340 20.33 8.30 3.59
C TYR A 340 20.18 7.67 4.97
N GLU A 341 19.97 8.54 5.95
CA GLU A 341 19.71 8.15 7.34
C GLU A 341 18.24 8.35 7.69
N LEU A 342 17.76 7.51 8.62
CA LEU A 342 16.42 7.64 9.16
C LEU A 342 16.35 8.89 10.07
N PRO A 343 15.34 9.76 9.92
CA PRO A 343 15.16 10.90 10.82
C PRO A 343 15.07 10.44 12.29
N PRO A 344 15.71 11.14 13.26
CA PRO A 344 15.73 10.72 14.66
C PRO A 344 14.35 10.53 15.30
N GLU A 345 13.36 11.34 14.91
CA GLU A 345 11.97 11.20 15.36
C GLU A 345 11.38 9.87 14.89
N MET A 346 11.67 9.48 13.65
CA MET A 346 11.19 8.24 13.08
C MET A 346 11.87 7.02 13.67
N TYR A 347 13.17 7.12 14.01
CA TYR A 347 13.89 6.08 14.74
C TYR A 347 13.17 5.72 16.06
N ASN A 348 12.74 6.73 16.83
CA ASN A 348 12.02 6.50 18.08
C ASN A 348 10.64 5.84 17.86
N ILE A 349 9.93 6.23 16.80
CA ILE A 349 8.63 5.64 16.45
C ILE A 349 8.80 4.16 16.09
N ILE A 350 9.79 3.83 15.25
CA ILE A 350 10.04 2.44 14.86
C ILE A 350 10.59 1.63 16.04
N ALA A 351 11.37 2.23 16.94
CA ALA A 351 11.83 1.56 18.16
C ALA A 351 10.66 1.16 19.07
N LEU A 352 9.66 2.04 19.21
CA LEU A 352 8.43 1.74 19.93
C LEU A 352 7.59 0.66 19.23
N ASP A 353 7.49 0.72 17.89
CA ASP A 353 6.79 -0.32 17.12
C ASP A 353 7.47 -1.68 17.27
N HIS A 354 8.79 -1.77 17.10
CA HIS A 354 9.56 -3.01 17.20
C HIS A 354 9.51 -3.61 18.62
N ALA A 355 9.51 -2.77 19.66
CA ALA A 355 9.35 -3.24 21.04
C ALA A 355 8.02 -3.98 21.27
N MET A 356 6.98 -3.76 20.46
CA MET A 356 5.72 -4.50 20.58
C MET A 356 5.84 -5.99 20.24
N ASP A 357 6.88 -6.40 19.49
CA ASP A 357 7.13 -7.81 19.18
C ASP A 357 7.95 -8.53 20.27
N ASP A 358 8.51 -7.80 21.24
CA ASP A 358 9.21 -8.44 22.36
C ASP A 358 8.17 -9.14 23.27
N PRO A 359 8.25 -10.48 23.46
CA PRO A 359 7.34 -11.19 24.35
C PRO A 359 7.44 -10.71 25.82
N ASN A 360 8.55 -10.09 26.22
CA ASN A 360 8.73 -9.44 27.52
C ASN A 360 8.26 -7.99 27.56
N PHE A 361 7.79 -7.42 26.43
CA PHE A 361 7.15 -6.12 26.39
C PHE A 361 5.80 -6.17 27.10
N THR A 362 5.90 -6.16 28.42
CA THR A 362 4.81 -5.96 29.34
C THR A 362 4.57 -4.45 29.38
N TYR A 363 3.51 -3.98 28.70
CA TYR A 363 2.95 -2.68 29.06
C TYR A 363 2.54 -2.79 30.52
N ARG A 364 3.40 -2.28 31.43
CA ARG A 364 3.13 -2.29 32.85
C ARG A 364 1.76 -1.66 33.03
N ARG A 365 0.81 -2.47 33.53
CA ARG A 365 -0.36 -2.02 34.28
C ARG A 365 0.14 -1.19 35.46
N ALA A 366 0.50 0.05 35.18
CA ALA A 366 0.79 1.09 36.13
C ALA A 366 -0.06 2.28 35.70
N LEU A 367 -1.35 2.15 36.02
CA LEU A 367 -2.33 3.16 36.42
C LEU A 367 -3.72 2.52 36.37
#